data_AF-A0A2N2PVG3-F1
#
_entry.id   AF-A0A2N2PVG3-F1
#
_cell.length_a   1.000
_cell.length_b   1.000
_cell.length_c   1.000
_cell.angle_alpha   90.00
_cell.angle_beta   90.00
_cell.angle_gamma   90.00
#
_symmetry.space_group_name_H-M   'P 1'
#
loop_
_entity.id
_entity.type
_entity.pdbx_description
1 polymer ?
#
loop_
_entity_poly.entity_id
_entity_poly.type
_entity_poly.pdbx_seq_one_letter_code
_entity_poly.pdbx_strand_id
1 'polypeptide(L)'
;MKYLKIHTLNKGQWYDRDTILLHAAFQVLVDFIEQEKPDEIIDWQHEELYRNAWNEITQLYQWWKEARPNRHDPVDDVASPPDEEYVISEAGVMSFPDREKYPEYYAALDKSRELEDEWHEEDQRNLHRLIEVRPFLWT
;
A
#
# COMPACT_ATOMS: atom_id res chain seq x y z
N MET A 1 1.70 16.10 23.55
CA MET A 1 2.51 15.16 22.77
C MET A 1 1.83 15.02 21.41
N LYS A 2 2.47 15.44 20.31
CA LYS A 2 1.93 15.21 18.96
C LYS A 2 2.15 13.72 18.66
N TYR A 3 1.08 12.99 18.36
CA TYR A 3 1.14 11.60 17.90
C TYR A 3 0.66 11.54 16.46
N LEU A 4 1.34 10.75 15.63
CA LEU A 4 0.90 10.48 14.27
C LEU A 4 -0.32 9.55 14.33
N LYS A 5 -1.41 9.94 13.65
CA LYS A 5 -2.61 9.11 13.53
C LYS A 5 -2.71 8.58 12.11
N ILE A 6 -2.52 7.26 11.95
CA ILE A 6 -2.65 6.60 10.65
C ILE A 6 -4.13 6.41 10.33
N HIS A 7 -4.64 7.14 9.34
CA HIS A 7 -6.06 7.17 8.99
C HIS A 7 -6.50 6.01 8.09
N THR A 8 -5.55 5.38 7.41
CA THR A 8 -5.76 4.29 6.46
C THR A 8 -5.84 2.90 7.10
N LEU A 9 -5.56 2.77 8.39
CA LEU A 9 -5.59 1.50 9.12
C LEU A 9 -6.69 1.51 10.18
N ASN A 10 -7.43 0.42 10.29
CA ASN A 10 -8.55 0.30 11.23
C ASN A 10 -8.04 0.10 12.66
N LYS A 11 -8.68 0.75 13.61
CA LYS A 11 -8.35 0.62 15.03
C LYS A 11 -8.71 -0.78 15.55
N GLY A 12 -7.76 -1.44 16.21
CA GLY A 12 -7.97 -2.74 16.84
C GLY A 12 -7.73 -3.94 15.92
N GLN A 13 -7.45 -3.71 14.64
CA GLN A 13 -6.96 -4.74 13.74
C GLN A 13 -5.45 -4.93 13.93
N TRP A 14 -5.00 -6.17 13.82
CA TRP A 14 -3.58 -6.48 13.74
C TRP A 14 -3.09 -6.24 12.31
N TYR A 15 -1.90 -5.68 12.18
CA TYR A 15 -1.21 -5.45 10.91
C TYR A 15 0.26 -5.81 11.10
N ASP A 16 0.87 -6.32 10.05
CA ASP A 16 2.31 -6.53 9.99
C ASP A 16 3.08 -5.21 10.16
N ARG A 17 4.32 -5.33 10.63
CA ARG A 17 5.14 -4.14 10.98
C ARG A 17 5.60 -3.35 9.76
N ASP A 18 5.82 -4.02 8.65
CA ASP A 18 6.12 -3.40 7.35
C ASP A 18 4.93 -2.57 6.84
N THR A 19 3.71 -3.10 6.96
CA THR A 19 2.46 -2.40 6.62
C THR A 19 2.32 -1.16 7.49
N ILE A 20 2.49 -1.28 8.81
CA ILE A 20 2.44 -0.13 9.72
C ILE A 20 3.50 0.91 9.33
N LEU A 21 4.72 0.50 9.00
CA LEU A 21 5.80 1.39 8.60
C LEU A 21 5.44 2.17 7.33
N LEU A 22 4.99 1.49 6.28
CA LEU A 22 4.59 2.10 5.02
C LEU A 22 3.45 3.11 5.24
N HIS A 23 2.38 2.68 5.92
CA HIS A 23 1.23 3.54 6.19
C HIS A 23 1.58 4.73 7.08
N ALA A 24 2.48 4.57 8.05
CA ALA A 24 2.96 5.68 8.86
C ALA A 24 3.75 6.69 8.02
N ALA A 25 4.68 6.22 7.17
CA ALA A 25 5.48 7.09 6.33
C ALA A 25 4.61 7.91 5.37
N PHE A 26 3.66 7.28 4.69
CA PHE A 26 2.75 7.99 3.79
C PHE A 26 1.70 8.83 4.53
N GLN A 27 1.36 8.51 5.79
CA GLN A 27 0.55 9.44 6.59
C GLN A 27 1.26 10.77 6.81
N VAL A 28 2.59 10.78 7.01
CA VAL A 28 3.36 12.02 7.12
C VAL A 28 3.29 12.83 5.83
N LEU A 29 3.40 12.18 4.66
CA LEU A 29 3.26 12.84 3.36
C LEU A 29 1.84 13.43 3.18
N VAL A 30 0.81 12.68 3.54
CA VAL A 30 -0.58 13.14 3.46
C VAL A 30 -0.81 14.33 4.39
N ASP A 31 -0.32 14.28 5.63
CA ASP A 31 -0.48 15.38 6.58
C ASP A 31 0.26 16.65 6.08
N PHE A 32 1.45 16.50 5.51
CA PHE A 32 2.20 17.60 4.89
C PHE A 32 1.38 18.27 3.77
N ILE A 33 0.85 17.49 2.82
CA ILE A 33 0.11 18.05 1.69
C ILE A 33 -1.26 18.62 2.11
N GLU A 34 -2.04 17.84 2.86
CA GLU A 34 -3.45 18.19 3.14
C GLU A 34 -3.61 19.17 4.29
N GLN A 35 -2.73 19.13 5.30
CA GLN A 35 -2.85 19.97 6.51
C GLN A 35 -1.90 21.17 6.49
N GLU A 36 -0.64 20.98 6.09
CA GLU A 36 0.36 22.05 6.09
C GLU A 36 0.30 22.90 4.80
N LYS A 37 -0.26 22.35 3.72
CA LYS A 37 -0.50 23.03 2.44
C LYS A 37 0.71 23.82 1.92
N PRO A 38 1.84 23.14 1.71
CA PRO A 38 3.10 23.76 1.31
C PRO A 38 3.02 24.52 -0.02
N ASP A 39 2.05 24.20 -0.88
CA ASP A 39 1.80 24.88 -2.16
C ASP A 39 1.27 26.32 -1.98
N GLU A 40 0.66 26.62 -0.83
CA GLU A 40 0.18 27.98 -0.51
C GLU A 40 1.30 28.86 0.06
N ILE A 41 2.43 28.28 0.52
CA ILE A 41 3.45 28.97 1.33
C ILE A 41 4.83 29.00 0.66
N ILE A 42 5.18 27.94 -0.08
CA ILE A 42 6.51 27.76 -0.68
C ILE A 42 6.42 27.97 -2.19
N ASP A 43 7.30 28.81 -2.73
CA ASP A 43 7.48 28.91 -4.18
C ASP A 43 8.26 27.68 -4.67
N TRP A 44 7.58 26.61 -5.08
CA TRP A 44 8.25 25.40 -5.60
C TRP A 44 8.93 25.60 -6.96
N GLN A 45 8.71 26.73 -7.64
CA GLN A 45 9.17 26.97 -9.01
C GLN A 45 10.51 27.70 -9.10
N HIS A 46 11.00 28.27 -7.99
CA HIS A 46 12.19 29.11 -7.97
C HIS A 46 13.48 28.40 -8.42
N GLU A 47 13.62 27.11 -8.15
CA GLU A 47 14.82 26.33 -8.49
C GLU A 47 14.46 24.92 -8.98
N GLU A 48 15.30 24.37 -9.86
CA GLU A 48 15.08 23.06 -10.47
C GLU A 48 14.97 21.94 -9.42
N LEU A 49 15.81 21.99 -8.39
CA LEU A 49 15.79 21.02 -7.30
C LEU A 49 14.41 20.96 -6.60
N TYR A 50 13.83 22.13 -6.30
CA TYR A 50 12.52 22.22 -5.65
C TYR A 50 11.39 21.80 -6.58
N ARG A 51 11.46 22.15 -7.88
CA ARG A 51 10.49 21.67 -8.86
C ARG A 51 10.48 20.15 -8.96
N ASN A 52 11.66 19.54 -9.00
CA ASN A 52 11.80 18.08 -9.07
C ASN A 52 11.27 17.43 -7.78
N ALA A 53 11.62 17.96 -6.61
CA ALA A 53 11.11 17.47 -5.33
C ALA A 53 9.57 17.57 -5.26
N TRP A 54 9.00 18.70 -5.66
CA TRP A 54 7.54 18.90 -5.66
C TRP A 54 6.81 17.94 -6.60
N ASN A 55 7.37 17.70 -7.78
CA ASN A 55 6.84 16.73 -8.73
C ASN A 55 6.84 15.31 -8.14
N GLU A 56 7.92 14.91 -7.46
CA GLU A 56 8.02 13.60 -6.79
C GLU A 56 7.03 13.48 -5.62
N ILE A 57 6.95 14.51 -4.77
CA ILE A 57 5.99 14.60 -3.65
C ILE A 57 4.56 14.42 -4.14
N THR A 58 4.19 15.15 -5.20
CA THR A 58 2.83 15.11 -5.77
C THR A 58 2.51 13.76 -6.39
N GLN A 59 3.46 13.15 -7.12
CA GLN A 59 3.28 11.81 -7.70
C GLN A 59 3.11 10.74 -6.61
N LEU A 60 3.93 10.77 -5.56
CA LEU A 60 3.84 9.84 -4.43
C LEU A 60 2.49 9.97 -3.70
N TYR A 61 2.02 11.20 -3.54
CA TYR A 61 0.72 11.46 -2.93
C TYR A 61 -0.44 10.94 -3.79
N GLN A 62 -0.43 11.21 -5.09
CA GLN A 62 -1.44 10.69 -6.02
C GLN A 62 -1.44 9.17 -6.05
N TRP A 63 -0.25 8.55 -6.10
CA TRP A 63 -0.13 7.10 -6.02
C TRP A 63 -0.75 6.56 -4.72
N TRP A 64 -0.45 7.16 -3.57
CA TRP A 64 -0.97 6.71 -2.28
C TRP A 64 -2.49 6.88 -2.15
N LYS A 65 -3.04 7.99 -2.64
CA LYS A 65 -4.46 8.33 -2.48
C LYS A 65 -5.36 7.67 -3.51
N GLU A 66 -4.84 7.42 -4.72
CA GLU A 66 -5.64 7.01 -5.86
C GLU A 66 -5.17 5.66 -6.42
N ALA A 67 -3.92 5.55 -6.85
CA ALA A 67 -3.49 4.35 -7.58
C ALA A 67 -3.44 3.10 -6.69
N ARG A 68 -2.79 3.19 -5.52
CA ARG A 68 -2.58 2.06 -4.60
C ARG A 68 -3.89 1.51 -4.03
N PRO A 69 -4.85 2.31 -3.53
CA PRO A 69 -6.11 1.78 -3.01
C PRO A 69 -7.02 1.19 -4.08
N ASN A 70 -6.84 1.55 -5.35
CA ASN A 70 -7.62 1.05 -6.49
C ASN A 70 -6.97 -0.16 -7.19
N ARG A 71 -5.99 -0.81 -6.54
CA ARG A 71 -5.46 -2.10 -7.01
C ARG A 71 -6.58 -3.13 -7.05
N HIS A 72 -6.58 -3.96 -8.09
CA HIS A 72 -7.59 -4.98 -8.32
C HIS A 72 -6.94 -6.36 -8.24
N ASP A 73 -7.44 -7.21 -7.35
CA ASP A 73 -6.99 -8.59 -7.24
C ASP A 73 -7.89 -9.51 -8.08
N PRO A 74 -7.33 -10.31 -9.02
CA PRO A 74 -8.11 -11.29 -9.79
C PRO A 74 -8.92 -12.27 -8.93
N VAL A 75 -8.52 -12.52 -7.68
CA VAL A 75 -9.25 -13.40 -6.75
C VAL A 75 -10.59 -12.79 -6.34
N ASP A 76 -10.74 -11.47 -6.39
CA ASP A 76 -12.00 -10.78 -6.08
C ASP A 76 -13.09 -11.02 -7.14
N ASP A 77 -12.69 -11.40 -8.36
CA ASP A 77 -13.61 -11.67 -9.47
C ASP A 77 -14.16 -13.09 -9.50
N VAL A 78 -13.60 -14.00 -8.69
CA VAL A 78 -13.89 -15.44 -8.75
C VAL A 78 -14.50 -15.95 -7.45
N ALA A 79 -15.33 -16.98 -7.56
CA ALA A 79 -15.90 -17.62 -6.38
C ALA A 79 -14.82 -18.40 -5.62
N SER A 80 -14.59 -18.03 -4.36
CA SER A 80 -13.73 -18.81 -3.46
C SER A 80 -14.36 -20.18 -3.16
N PRO A 81 -13.53 -21.23 -2.97
CA PRO A 81 -14.01 -22.49 -2.41
C PRO A 81 -14.68 -22.28 -1.04
N PRO A 82 -15.68 -23.11 -0.68
CA PRO A 82 -16.32 -23.06 0.63
C PRO A 82 -15.34 -23.35 1.76
N ASP A 83 -15.56 -22.73 2.93
CA ASP A 83 -14.71 -22.91 4.12
C ASP A 83 -14.61 -24.39 4.56
N GLU A 84 -15.65 -25.20 4.32
CA GLU A 84 -15.66 -26.62 4.68
C GLU A 84 -14.64 -27.47 3.92
N GLU A 85 -14.12 -26.97 2.79
CA GLU A 85 -13.10 -27.66 2.00
C GLU A 85 -11.68 -27.43 2.53
N TYR A 86 -11.53 -26.48 3.45
CA TYR A 86 -10.29 -26.22 4.17
C TYR A 86 -10.29 -27.03 5.47
N VAL A 87 -9.63 -28.19 5.45
CA VAL A 87 -9.60 -29.09 6.61
C VAL A 87 -8.28 -28.94 7.34
N ILE A 88 -8.35 -28.60 8.64
CA ILE A 88 -7.18 -28.62 9.53
C ILE A 88 -7.19 -29.95 10.29
N SER A 89 -6.18 -30.77 10.06
CA SER A 89 -6.02 -32.05 10.79
C SER A 89 -5.70 -31.82 12.28
N GLU A 90 -5.87 -32.84 13.12
CA GLU A 90 -5.50 -32.78 14.55
C GLU A 90 -4.02 -32.44 14.79
N ALA A 91 -3.15 -32.74 13.81
CA ALA A 91 -1.73 -32.39 13.83
C ALA A 91 -1.45 -30.93 13.39
N GLY A 92 -2.48 -30.14 13.09
CA GLY A 92 -2.37 -28.75 12.63
C GLY A 92 -2.01 -28.60 11.15
N VAL A 93 -2.00 -29.69 10.38
CA VAL A 93 -1.75 -29.63 8.93
C VAL A 93 -3.02 -29.18 8.22
N MET A 94 -2.92 -28.08 7.48
CA MET A 94 -3.99 -27.54 6.63
C MET A 94 -4.00 -28.27 5.28
N SER A 95 -5.18 -28.77 4.91
CA SER A 95 -5.46 -29.31 3.57
C SER A 95 -6.23 -28.27 2.76
N PHE A 96 -5.82 -28.07 1.52
CA PHE A 96 -6.45 -27.12 0.61
C PHE A 96 -7.46 -27.83 -0.32
N PRO A 97 -8.46 -27.09 -0.85
CA PRO A 97 -9.41 -27.59 -1.84
C PRO A 97 -8.72 -28.14 -3.08
N ASP A 98 -9.32 -29.12 -3.76
CA ASP A 98 -8.74 -29.70 -4.97
C ASP A 98 -8.59 -28.65 -6.08
N ARG A 99 -7.38 -28.58 -6.66
CA ARG A 99 -7.06 -27.68 -7.79
C ARG A 99 -7.89 -27.99 -9.02
N GLU A 100 -8.19 -29.26 -9.28
CA GLU A 100 -8.98 -29.65 -10.45
C GLU A 100 -10.45 -29.25 -10.32
N LYS A 101 -10.94 -29.11 -9.10
CA LYS A 101 -12.33 -28.71 -8.81
C LYS A 101 -12.54 -27.19 -8.93
N TYR A 102 -11.50 -26.39 -8.70
CA TYR A 102 -11.55 -24.93 -8.75
C TYR A 102 -10.46 -24.31 -9.65
N PRO A 103 -10.41 -24.68 -10.94
CA PRO A 103 -9.32 -24.26 -11.83
C PRO A 103 -9.27 -22.74 -12.01
N GLU A 104 -10.42 -22.07 -12.08
CA GLU A 104 -10.50 -20.60 -12.23
C GLU A 104 -9.98 -19.87 -10.98
N TYR A 105 -10.38 -20.32 -9.79
CA TYR A 105 -9.90 -19.77 -8.53
C TYR A 105 -8.38 -19.92 -8.38
N TYR A 106 -7.85 -21.11 -8.69
CA TYR A 106 -6.41 -21.33 -8.58
C TYR A 106 -5.61 -20.60 -9.64
N ALA A 107 -6.15 -20.41 -10.85
CA ALA A 107 -5.52 -19.56 -11.86
C ALA A 107 -5.50 -18.08 -11.42
N ALA A 108 -6.60 -17.59 -10.84
CA ALA A 108 -6.67 -16.25 -10.26
C ALA A 108 -5.71 -16.10 -9.08
N LEU A 109 -5.62 -17.10 -8.20
CA LEU A 109 -4.72 -17.11 -7.05
C LEU A 109 -3.24 -17.12 -7.47
N ASP A 110 -2.88 -17.91 -8.47
CA ASP A 110 -1.52 -17.93 -9.01
C ASP A 110 -1.18 -16.57 -9.63
N LYS A 111 -2.15 -15.90 -10.28
CA LYS A 111 -1.96 -14.53 -10.80
C LYS A 111 -1.89 -13.47 -9.71
N SER A 112 -2.70 -13.60 -8.66
CA SER A 112 -2.69 -12.71 -7.48
C SER A 112 -1.32 -12.72 -6.83
N ARG A 113 -0.72 -13.90 -6.62
CA ARG A 113 0.65 -14.02 -6.08
C ARG A 113 1.71 -13.28 -6.91
N GLU A 114 1.62 -13.35 -8.24
CA GLU A 114 2.54 -12.59 -9.11
C GLU A 114 2.35 -11.08 -8.93
N LEU A 115 1.10 -10.62 -8.81
CA LEU A 115 0.79 -9.20 -8.59
C LEU A 115 1.19 -8.73 -7.19
N GLU A 116 1.08 -9.57 -6.17
CA GLU A 116 1.54 -9.28 -4.81
C GLU A 116 3.04 -8.94 -4.81
N ASP A 117 3.86 -9.72 -5.52
CA ASP A 117 5.29 -9.45 -5.67
C ASP A 117 5.53 -8.10 -6.36
N GLU A 118 4.85 -7.82 -7.47
CA GLU A 118 4.95 -6.54 -8.19
C GLU A 118 4.53 -5.34 -7.32
N TRP A 119 3.44 -5.50 -6.56
CA TRP A 119 2.94 -4.48 -5.64
C TRP A 119 3.88 -4.25 -4.46
N HIS A 120 4.50 -5.32 -3.95
CA HIS A 120 5.48 -5.22 -2.88
C HIS A 120 6.72 -4.45 -3.34
N GLU A 121 7.22 -4.75 -4.55
CA GLU A 121 8.33 -4.00 -5.15
C GLU A 121 7.99 -2.53 -5.42
N GLU A 122 6.75 -2.25 -5.88
CA GLU A 122 6.26 -0.88 -6.03
C GLU A 122 6.20 -0.13 -4.70
N ASP A 123 5.61 -0.74 -3.66
CA ASP A 123 5.51 -0.16 -2.33
C ASP A 123 6.91 0.17 -1.77
N GLN A 124 7.88 -0.76 -1.92
CA GLN A 124 9.27 -0.55 -1.51
C GLN A 124 9.94 0.60 -2.28
N ARG A 125 9.77 0.64 -3.60
CA ARG A 125 10.32 1.70 -4.46
C ARG A 125 9.77 3.07 -4.09
N ASN A 126 8.46 3.17 -3.85
CA ASN A 126 7.83 4.43 -3.50
C ASN A 126 8.17 4.87 -2.06
N LEU A 127 8.36 3.93 -1.14
CA LEU A 127 8.91 4.24 0.18
C LEU A 127 10.33 4.81 0.07
N HIS A 128 11.20 4.24 -0.76
CA HIS A 128 12.54 4.80 -1.00
C HIS A 128 12.46 6.22 -1.56
N ARG A 129 11.63 6.45 -2.59
CA ARG A 129 11.40 7.79 -3.16
C ARG A 129 10.95 8.80 -2.11
N LEU A 130 10.06 8.39 -1.20
CA LEU A 130 9.59 9.24 -0.09
C LEU A 130 10.74 9.62 0.86
N ILE A 131 11.64 8.69 1.16
CA ILE A 131 12.82 8.98 1.99
C ILE A 131 13.76 9.99 1.31
N GLU A 132 13.92 9.91 0.00
CA GLU A 132 14.75 10.86 -0.78
C GLU A 132 14.19 12.29 -0.76
N VAL A 133 12.86 12.45 -0.84
CA VAL A 133 12.22 13.78 -0.78
C VAL A 133 11.99 14.31 0.63
N ARG A 134 12.28 13.51 1.66
CA ARG A 134 12.14 13.89 3.08
C ARG A 134 12.75 15.26 3.42
N PRO A 135 13.94 15.67 2.92
CA PRO A 135 14.52 16.98 3.22
C PRO A 135 13.66 18.18 2.78
N PHE A 136 12.66 17.97 1.92
CA PHE A 136 11.74 18.99 1.43
C PHE A 136 10.38 18.99 2.16
N LEU A 137 10.16 18.05 3.09
CA LEU A 137 8.92 17.97 3.87
C LEU A 137 8.98 18.91 5.09
N TRP A 138 9.09 20.20 4.82
CA TRP A 138 9.04 21.27 5.82
C TRP A 138 8.19 22.43 5.29
N THR A 139 7.55 23.16 6.20
CA THR A 139 6.80 24.40 5.93
C THR A 139 7.23 25.51 6.86
#